data_AF-A0A4Q5SUY1-F1
#
_entry.id   AF-A0A4Q5SUY1-F1
#
_cell.length_a   1.000
_cell.length_b   1.000
_cell.length_c   1.000
_cell.angle_alpha   90.00
_cell.angle_beta   90.00
_cell.angle_gamma   90.00
#
_symmetry.space_group_name_H-M   'P 1'
#
loop_
_entity.id
_entity.type
_entity.pdbx_description
1 polymer ?
#
loop_
_entity_poly.entity_id
_entity_poly.type
_entity_poly.pdbx_seq_one_letter_code
_entity_poly.pdbx_strand_id
1 'polypeptide(L)'
;MNTFRFVLYTWLCTVIAYPPLVMICDVLTRSNTEARLFFPLLAGAFILGLPALILGWLTLSLLQVRSLPLLVRYCLWTGAVLGLIYTSLSVVGGRELLDLNGELARFVLPLFAAAMLVLLFRYPYFREIPRQEY
;
A
#
# COMPACT_ATOMS: atom_id res chain seq x y z
N MET A 1 -19.96 1.99 -5.89
CA MET A 1 -19.03 2.62 -4.93
C MET A 1 -18.15 3.67 -5.64
N ASN A 2 -17.90 4.86 -5.07
CA ASN A 2 -17.03 5.89 -5.69
C ASN A 2 -15.55 5.44 -5.68
N THR A 3 -14.78 5.71 -6.75
CA THR A 3 -13.35 5.36 -6.87
C THR A 3 -12.52 5.87 -5.71
N PHE A 4 -12.77 7.12 -5.28
CA PHE A 4 -12.09 7.70 -4.12
C PHE A 4 -12.35 6.89 -2.84
N ARG A 5 -13.61 6.52 -2.56
CA ARG A 5 -13.95 5.70 -1.39
C ARG A 5 -13.26 4.34 -1.43
N PHE A 6 -13.18 3.72 -2.61
CA PHE A 6 -12.48 2.45 -2.78
C PHE A 6 -10.99 2.58 -2.41
N VAL A 7 -10.32 3.63 -2.90
CA VAL A 7 -8.90 3.90 -2.64
C VAL A 7 -8.67 4.24 -1.16
N LEU A 8 -9.52 5.10 -0.59
CA LEU A 8 -9.47 5.47 0.82
C LEU A 8 -9.60 4.25 1.75
N TYR A 9 -10.58 3.37 1.49
CA TYR A 9 -10.72 2.15 2.28
C TYR A 9 -9.53 1.20 2.08
N THR A 10 -9.00 1.09 0.86
CA THR A 10 -7.80 0.27 0.60
C THR A 10 -6.61 0.80 1.40
N TRP A 11 -6.39 2.11 1.41
CA TRP A 11 -5.34 2.73 2.21
C TRP A 11 -5.54 2.53 3.72
N LEU A 12 -6.74 2.79 4.24
CA LEU A 12 -7.06 2.56 5.66
C LEU A 12 -6.82 1.11 6.08
N CYS A 13 -7.27 0.15 5.27
CA CYS A 13 -7.04 -1.26 5.52
C CYS A 13 -5.54 -1.61 5.55
N THR A 14 -4.74 -1.05 4.63
CA THR A 14 -3.29 -1.25 4.62
C THR A 14 -2.63 -0.70 5.88
N VAL A 15 -3.03 0.51 6.32
CA VAL A 15 -2.50 1.13 7.53
C VAL A 15 -2.88 0.34 8.79
N ILE A 16 -4.10 -0.21 8.85
CA ILE A 16 -4.56 -1.05 9.97
C ILE A 16 -3.89 -2.43 9.97
N ALA A 17 -3.65 -3.02 8.79
CA ALA A 17 -3.01 -4.32 8.65
C ALA A 17 -1.50 -4.27 8.90
N TYR A 18 -0.88 -3.10 8.77
CA TYR A 18 0.55 -2.92 8.95
C TYR A 18 1.07 -3.25 10.37
N PRO A 19 0.50 -2.69 11.48
CA PRO A 19 0.90 -3.02 12.85
C PRO A 19 0.99 -4.52 13.17
N PRO A 20 -0.06 -5.34 12.95
CA PRO A 20 0.02 -6.76 13.29
C PRO A 20 1.06 -7.50 12.44
N LEU A 21 1.27 -7.11 11.18
CA LEU A 21 2.27 -7.73 10.33
C LEU A 21 3.70 -7.40 10.78
N VAL A 22 3.95 -6.17 11.25
CA VAL A 22 5.24 -5.82 11.87
C VAL A 22 5.46 -6.67 13.11
N MET A 23 4.47 -6.80 14.00
CA MET A 23 4.59 -7.64 15.21
C MET A 23 4.85 -9.12 14.87
N ILE A 24 4.19 -9.68 13.85
CA ILE A 24 4.44 -11.05 13.40
C ILE A 24 5.88 -11.20 12.90
N CYS A 25 6.37 -10.28 12.07
CA CYS A 25 7.75 -10.32 11.62
C CYS A 25 8.75 -10.18 12.78
N ASP A 26 8.43 -9.38 13.79
CA ASP A 26 9.25 -9.19 14.98
C ASP A 26 9.38 -10.49 15.79
N VAL A 27 8.25 -11.17 16.03
CA VAL A 27 8.20 -12.49 16.69
C VAL A 27 9.00 -13.54 15.91
N LEU A 28 8.82 -13.59 14.59
CA LEU A 28 9.50 -14.56 13.73
C LEU A 28 11.02 -14.31 13.65
N THR A 29 11.44 -13.05 13.70
CA THR A 29 12.86 -12.67 13.65
C THR A 29 13.52 -12.59 15.03
N ARG A 30 12.76 -12.86 16.11
CA ARG A 30 13.20 -12.68 17.52
C ARG A 30 13.77 -11.28 17.77
N SER A 31 13.26 -10.30 17.04
CA SER A 31 13.59 -8.90 17.20
C SER A 31 12.67 -8.30 18.26
N ASN A 32 13.16 -7.29 18.97
CA ASN A 32 12.39 -6.56 19.97
C ASN A 32 12.21 -5.13 19.45
N THR A 33 11.27 -4.95 18.51
CA THR A 33 10.93 -3.64 17.97
C THR A 33 10.39 -2.79 19.10
N GLU A 34 11.20 -1.82 19.52
CA GLU A 34 10.77 -0.89 20.53
C GLU A 34 9.62 -0.03 20.01
N ALA A 35 8.60 0.17 20.85
CA ALA A 35 7.44 1.02 20.51
C ALA A 35 7.86 2.42 20.01
N ARG A 36 9.01 2.92 20.47
CA ARG A 36 9.63 4.20 20.03
C ARG A 36 9.97 4.24 18.53
N LEU A 37 10.26 3.08 17.90
CA LEU A 37 10.55 2.95 16.47
C LEU A 37 9.27 2.72 15.67
N PHE A 38 8.32 2.00 16.25
CA PHE A 38 7.06 1.64 15.60
C PHE A 38 6.11 2.84 15.38
N PHE A 39 5.91 3.70 16.39
CA PHE A 39 4.98 4.82 16.30
C PHE A 39 5.36 5.86 15.22
N PRO A 40 6.64 6.28 15.07
CA PRO A 40 7.05 7.17 13.98
C PRO A 40 6.84 6.56 12.59
N LEU A 41 7.02 5.25 12.43
CA LEU A 41 6.76 4.56 11.16
C LEU A 41 5.28 4.53 10.82
N LEU A 42 4.41 4.31 11.81
CA LEU A 42 2.96 4.39 11.63
C LEU A 42 2.52 5.83 11.29
N ALA A 43 3.07 6.84 11.97
CA ALA A 43 2.84 8.24 11.64
C ALA A 43 3.35 8.61 10.24
N GLY A 44 4.51 8.07 9.86
CA GLY A 44 5.06 8.17 8.51
C GLY A 44 4.14 7.54 7.46
N ALA A 45 3.56 6.37 7.73
CA ALA A 45 2.59 5.73 6.84
C ALA A 45 1.31 6.58 6.65
N PHE A 46 0.90 7.33 7.68
CA PHE A 46 -0.21 8.28 7.57
C PHE A 46 0.15 9.51 6.74
N ILE A 47 1.27 10.17 7.04
CA ILE A 47 1.67 11.43 6.40
C ILE A 47 2.11 11.20 4.95
N LEU A 48 2.97 10.22 4.71
CA LEU A 48 3.44 9.84 3.38
C LEU A 48 2.36 9.09 2.57
N GLY A 49 1.35 8.54 3.26
CA GLY A 49 0.22 7.87 2.65
C GLY A 49 -0.76 8.82 1.95
N LEU A 50 -0.85 10.09 2.37
CA LEU A 50 -1.79 11.06 1.78
C LEU A 50 -1.48 11.38 0.31
N PRO A 51 -0.23 11.71 -0.09
CA PRO A 51 0.13 11.85 -1.50
C PRO A 51 -0.11 10.56 -2.29
N ALA A 52 0.23 9.40 -1.72
CA ALA A 52 0.01 8.09 -2.36
C ALA A 52 -1.48 7.80 -2.56
N LEU A 53 -2.35 8.24 -1.66
CA LEU A 53 -3.80 8.12 -1.78
C LEU A 53 -4.35 8.96 -2.94
N ILE A 54 -3.87 10.20 -3.09
CA ILE A 54 -4.26 11.07 -4.21
C ILE A 54 -3.80 10.47 -5.54
N LEU A 55 -2.53 10.05 -5.62
CA LEU A 55 -1.97 9.43 -6.83
C LEU A 55 -2.65 8.08 -7.16
N GLY A 56 -2.93 7.26 -6.15
CA GLY A 56 -3.69 6.02 -6.28
C GLY A 56 -5.11 6.26 -6.80
N TRP A 57 -5.76 7.34 -6.37
CA TRP A 57 -7.07 7.71 -6.87
C TRP A 57 -7.05 8.24 -8.30
N LEU A 58 -6.08 9.10 -8.64
CA LEU A 58 -5.92 9.64 -10.00
C LEU A 58 -5.62 8.52 -10.99
N THR A 59 -4.67 7.64 -10.67
CA THR A 59 -4.33 6.47 -11.52
C THR A 59 -5.52 5.55 -11.72
N LEU A 60 -6.29 5.26 -10.66
CA LEU A 60 -7.50 4.45 -10.77
C LEU A 60 -8.56 5.12 -11.65
N SER A 61 -8.79 6.41 -11.46
CA SER A 61 -9.77 7.17 -12.22
C SER A 61 -9.42 7.22 -13.71
N LEU A 62 -8.13 7.39 -14.05
CA LEU A 62 -7.64 7.31 -15.42
C LEU A 62 -7.82 5.92 -16.04
N LEU A 63 -7.59 4.86 -15.27
CA LEU A 63 -7.77 3.48 -15.73
C LEU A 63 -9.25 3.11 -15.96
N GLN A 64 -10.20 3.79 -15.30
CA GLN A 64 -11.62 3.55 -15.51
C GLN A 64 -12.12 4.03 -16.88
N VAL A 65 -11.49 5.06 -17.46
CA VAL A 65 -11.84 5.63 -18.78
C VAL A 65 -11.40 4.74 -19.95
N ARG A 66 -10.41 3.86 -19.75
CA ARG A 66 -9.86 3.01 -20.83
C ARG A 66 -10.70 1.75 -21.02
N SER A 67 -10.84 1.26 -22.25
CA SER A 67 -11.55 0.01 -22.62
C SER A 67 -10.81 -1.29 -22.24
N LEU A 68 -10.00 -1.27 -21.18
CA LEU A 68 -9.19 -2.43 -20.77
C LEU A 68 -10.03 -3.50 -20.06
N PRO A 69 -9.61 -4.79 -20.10
CA PRO A 69 -10.20 -5.83 -19.26
C PRO A 69 -10.08 -5.49 -17.77
N LEU A 70 -11.07 -5.90 -16.96
CA LEU A 70 -11.14 -5.53 -15.54
C LEU A 70 -9.92 -6.02 -14.74
N LEU A 71 -9.48 -7.25 -15.00
CA LEU A 71 -8.28 -7.82 -14.36
C LEU A 71 -7.04 -7.00 -14.71
N VAL A 72 -6.88 -6.58 -15.97
CA VAL A 72 -5.73 -5.78 -16.43
C VAL A 72 -5.72 -4.42 -15.75
N ARG A 73 -6.88 -3.73 -15.67
CA ARG A 73 -6.99 -2.47 -14.93
C ARG A 73 -6.57 -2.64 -13.48
N TYR A 74 -7.02 -3.72 -12.85
CA TYR A 74 -6.69 -3.99 -11.46
C TYR A 74 -5.19 -4.25 -11.28
N CYS A 75 -4.60 -5.13 -12.09
CA CYS A 75 -3.16 -5.41 -12.03
C CYS A 75 -2.30 -4.17 -12.29
N LEU A 76 -2.68 -3.32 -13.26
CA LEU A 76 -1.99 -2.06 -13.53
C LEU A 76 -2.09 -1.11 -12.34
N TRP A 77 -3.27 -0.99 -11.74
CA TRP A 77 -3.45 -0.14 -10.57
C TRP A 77 -2.69 -0.67 -9.35
N THR A 78 -2.76 -1.98 -9.08
CA THR A 78 -1.96 -2.64 -8.03
C THR A 78 -0.47 -2.40 -8.25
N GLY A 79 0.03 -2.59 -9.47
CA GLY A 79 1.43 -2.29 -9.81
C GLY A 79 1.80 -0.84 -9.58
N ALA A 80 0.92 0.11 -9.93
CA ALA A 80 1.12 1.53 -9.66
C ALA A 80 1.17 1.84 -8.16
N VAL A 81 0.28 1.26 -7.35
CA VAL A 81 0.27 1.43 -5.89
C VAL A 81 1.55 0.88 -5.27
N LEU A 82 1.97 -0.33 -5.64
CA LEU A 82 3.21 -0.94 -5.14
C LEU A 82 4.44 -0.14 -5.58
N GLY A 83 4.46 0.34 -6.83
CA GLY A 83 5.50 1.22 -7.35
C GLY A 83 5.56 2.56 -6.62
N LEU A 84 4.41 3.13 -6.25
CA LEU A 84 4.34 4.35 -5.43
C LEU A 84 4.92 4.12 -4.04
N ILE A 85 4.58 2.99 -3.39
CA ILE A 85 5.17 2.63 -2.09
C ILE A 85 6.69 2.51 -2.23
N TYR A 86 7.16 1.74 -3.21
CA TYR A 86 8.60 1.57 -3.48
C TYR A 86 9.32 2.89 -3.73
N THR A 87 8.77 3.75 -4.58
CA THR A 87 9.37 5.04 -4.94
C THR A 87 9.39 5.98 -3.73
N SER A 88 8.32 5.99 -2.94
CA SER A 88 8.23 6.81 -1.72
C SER A 88 9.29 6.40 -0.71
N LEU A 89 9.47 5.09 -0.49
CA LEU A 89 10.52 4.56 0.38
C LEU A 89 11.93 4.88 -0.15
N SER A 90 12.13 4.75 -1.48
CA SER A 90 13.40 5.06 -2.14
C SER A 90 13.81 6.53 -1.96
N VAL A 91 12.85 7.44 -2.07
CA VAL A 91 13.10 8.89 -1.95
C VAL A 91 13.30 9.30 -0.49
N VAL A 92 12.48 8.77 0.42
CA VAL A 92 12.45 9.24 1.82
C VAL A 92 13.58 8.67 2.66
N GLY A 93 14.06 7.45 2.40
CA GLY A 93 15.20 6.96 3.16
C GLY A 93 16.20 6.10 2.40
N GLY A 94 16.34 6.42 1.11
CA GLY A 94 17.51 6.06 0.32
C GLY A 94 17.63 4.56 0.03
N ARG A 95 18.80 4.17 -0.50
CA ARG A 95 19.07 2.78 -0.92
C ARG A 95 19.05 1.78 0.24
N GLU A 96 19.35 2.23 1.46
CA GLU A 96 19.45 1.36 2.65
C GLU A 96 18.09 0.84 3.15
N LEU A 97 17.00 1.58 2.93
CA LEU A 97 15.64 1.12 3.28
C LEU A 97 15.14 -0.04 2.39
N LEU A 98 15.69 -0.17 1.19
CA LEU A 98 15.34 -1.24 0.26
C LEU A 98 16.26 -2.46 0.35
N ASP A 99 17.32 -2.38 1.16
CA ASP A 99 18.18 -3.52 1.41
C ASP A 99 17.44 -4.52 2.30
N LEU A 100 17.15 -5.68 1.72
CA LEU A 100 16.39 -6.76 2.38
C LEU A 100 17.16 -7.40 3.54
N ASN A 101 18.44 -7.07 3.70
CA ASN A 101 19.32 -7.65 4.72
C ASN A 101 19.51 -6.75 5.96
N GLY A 102 18.91 -5.55 5.99
CA GLY A 102 19.07 -4.56 7.07
C GLY A 102 17.95 -4.57 8.13
N GLU A 103 18.16 -3.88 9.25
CA GLU A 103 17.13 -3.68 10.30
C GLU A 103 15.86 -3.02 9.75
N LEU A 104 15.98 -2.22 8.69
CA LEU A 104 14.87 -1.53 8.02
C LEU A 104 13.96 -2.47 7.22
N ALA A 105 14.46 -3.63 6.79
CA ALA A 105 13.66 -4.66 6.11
C ALA A 105 12.52 -5.19 7.00
N ARG A 106 12.70 -5.12 8.33
CA ARG A 106 11.69 -5.48 9.34
C ARG A 106 10.44 -4.60 9.28
N PHE A 107 10.53 -3.43 8.64
CA PHE A 107 9.41 -2.49 8.48
C PHE A 107 8.93 -2.44 7.04
N VAL A 108 9.83 -2.52 6.07
CA VAL A 108 9.48 -2.48 4.65
C VAL A 108 8.76 -3.74 4.19
N LEU A 109 9.22 -4.92 4.61
CA LEU A 109 8.62 -6.19 4.19
C LEU A 109 7.16 -6.33 4.70
N PRO A 110 6.85 -6.02 5.98
CA PRO A 110 5.46 -5.99 6.44
C PRO A 110 4.58 -4.97 5.72
N LEU A 111 5.13 -3.82 5.31
CA LEU A 111 4.36 -2.79 4.60
C LEU A 111 3.94 -3.29 3.20
N PHE A 112 4.87 -3.89 2.46
CA PHE A 112 4.55 -4.50 1.17
C PHE A 112 3.62 -5.69 1.32
N ALA A 113 3.81 -6.52 2.35
CA ALA A 113 2.91 -7.63 2.65
C ALA A 113 1.49 -7.14 2.98
N ALA A 114 1.36 -6.09 3.80
CA ALA A 114 0.08 -5.47 4.14
C ALA A 114 -0.62 -4.96 2.89
N ALA A 115 0.09 -4.18 2.07
CA ALA A 115 -0.44 -3.63 0.83
C ALA A 115 -0.88 -4.75 -0.12
N MET A 116 -0.07 -5.79 -0.31
CA MET A 116 -0.39 -6.93 -1.15
C MET A 116 -1.62 -7.69 -0.68
N LEU A 117 -1.70 -8.03 0.62
CA LEU A 117 -2.84 -8.74 1.18
C LEU A 117 -4.12 -7.94 1.02
N VAL A 118 -4.07 -6.64 1.35
CA VAL A 118 -5.23 -5.76 1.21
C VAL A 118 -5.63 -5.65 -0.27
N LEU A 119 -4.69 -5.46 -1.19
CA LEU A 119 -4.98 -5.43 -2.63
C LEU A 119 -5.57 -6.77 -3.12
N LEU A 120 -5.14 -7.92 -2.61
CA LEU A 120 -5.75 -9.19 -2.97
C LEU A 120 -7.21 -9.27 -2.48
N PHE A 121 -7.46 -8.91 -1.22
CA PHE A 121 -8.82 -8.92 -0.64
C PHE A 121 -9.74 -7.84 -1.20
N ARG A 122 -9.20 -6.76 -1.77
CA ARG A 122 -9.98 -5.67 -2.33
C ARG A 122 -10.41 -5.91 -3.78
N TYR A 123 -9.89 -6.93 -4.45
CA TYR A 123 -10.26 -7.26 -5.83
C TYR A 123 -11.77 -7.52 -6.05
N PRO A 124 -12.49 -8.27 -5.18
CA PRO A 124 -13.94 -8.44 -5.33
C PRO A 124 -14.68 -7.11 -5.33
N TYR A 125 -14.32 -6.20 -4.42
CA TYR A 125 -14.94 -4.87 -4.30
C TYR A 125 -14.59 -3.93 -5.46
N PHE A 126 -13.47 -4.16 -6.13
CA PHE A 126 -13.10 -3.40 -7.33
C PHE A 126 -14.11 -3.63 -8.48
N ARG A 127 -14.74 -4.82 -8.53
CA ARG A 127 -15.75 -5.16 -9.53
C ARG A 127 -17.06 -4.37 -9.36
N GLU A 128 -17.32 -3.84 -8.18
CA GLU A 128 -18.53 -3.08 -7.83
C GLU A 128 -18.40 -1.57 -8.10
N ILE A 129 -17.25 -1.13 -8.62
CA ILE A 129 -17.06 0.26 -9.03
C ILE A 129 -17.80 0.47 -10.35
N PRO A 130 -18.77 1.41 -10.42
CA PRO A 130 -19.48 1.69 -11.65
C PRO A 130 -18.49 2.14 -12.72
N ARG A 131 -18.59 1.56 -13.93
CA ARG A 131 -17.84 2.07 -15.07
C ARG A 131 -18.43 3.41 -15.48
N GLN A 132 -17.58 4.38 -15.75
CA GLN A 132 -18.00 5.57 -16.48
C GLN A 132 -18.16 5.16 -17.95
N GLU A 133 -19.39 4.91 -18.35
CA GLU A 133 -19.77 4.81 -19.76
C GLU A 133 -19.86 6.25 -20.28
N TYR A 134 -18.89 6.62 -21.12
CA TYR A 134 -18.89 7.86 -21.90
C TYR A 134 -19.13 7.52 -23.36
#